data_AF-A0A9Q1BX92-F1
#
_entry.id   AF-A0A9Q1BX92-F1
#
_cell.length_a   1.000
_cell.length_b   1.000
_cell.length_c   1.000
_cell.angle_alpha   90.00
_cell.angle_beta   90.00
_cell.angle_gamma   90.00
#
_symmetry.space_group_name_H-M   'P 1'
#
loop_
_entity.id
_entity.type
_entity.pdbx_description
1 polymer ?
#
loop_
_entity_poly.entity_id
_entity_poly.type
_entity_poly.pdbx_seq_one_letter_code
_entity_poly.pdbx_strand_id
1 'polypeptide(L)'
;MPPKPSHWTPPVGRKPYIDSFVNQVRGHLENFLQSTQRPAPGNLSLHERKALHDLKNNNDIVVRQADKGGAITLLDRDAYVREASTQLSNKDFYIQVDLRKPITGN
;
A
#
# COMPACT_ATOMS: atom_id res chain seq x y z
N MET A 1 -7.44 -19.23 3.74
CA MET A 1 -6.22 -18.64 4.32
C MET A 1 -5.56 -17.76 3.27
N PRO A 2 -5.15 -16.52 3.60
CA PRO A 2 -4.37 -15.71 2.66
C PRO A 2 -3.04 -16.42 2.37
N PRO A 3 -2.50 -16.33 1.14
CA PRO A 3 -1.20 -16.88 0.82
C PRO A 3 -0.14 -16.27 1.73
N LYS A 4 0.69 -17.13 2.33
CA LYS A 4 1.78 -16.69 3.20
C LYS A 4 2.75 -15.86 2.34
N PRO A 5 3.07 -14.61 2.72
CA PRO A 5 4.02 -13.81 1.95
C PRO A 5 5.33 -14.59 1.81
N SER A 6 5.82 -14.73 0.58
CA SER A 6 7.12 -15.33 0.36
C SER A 6 8.17 -14.39 0.95
N HIS A 7 8.85 -14.83 2.01
CA HIS A 7 10.06 -14.17 2.50
C HIS A 7 11.27 -14.55 1.65
N TRP A 8 11.03 -15.13 0.47
CA TRP A 8 12.08 -15.61 -0.40
C TRP A 8 12.83 -14.42 -0.98
N THR A 9 14.04 -14.24 -0.50
CA THR A 9 15.05 -13.40 -1.12
C THR A 9 16.08 -14.37 -1.70
N PRO A 10 16.50 -14.24 -2.97
CA PRO A 10 17.50 -15.14 -3.54
C PRO A 10 18.78 -15.07 -2.69
N PRO A 11 19.44 -16.22 -2.42
CA PRO A 11 20.75 -16.23 -1.80
C PRO A 11 21.73 -15.39 -2.61
N VAL A 12 22.46 -14.50 -1.93
CA VAL A 12 23.53 -13.68 -2.51
C VAL A 12 24.67 -14.58 -3.02
N GLY A 13 25.36 -14.17 -4.08
CA GLY A 13 26.54 -14.89 -4.58
C GLY A 13 26.24 -15.97 -5.62
N ARG A 14 24.98 -16.23 -5.97
CA ARG A 14 24.63 -17.20 -7.02
C ARG A 14 25.13 -16.76 -8.41
N LYS A 15 25.14 -15.44 -8.66
CA LYS A 15 25.56 -14.84 -9.94
C LYS A 15 26.29 -13.52 -9.66
N PRO A 16 27.63 -13.51 -9.64
CA PRO A 16 28.42 -12.34 -9.27
C PRO A 16 28.10 -11.07 -10.07
N TYR A 17 27.73 -11.21 -11.34
CA TYR A 17 27.33 -10.09 -12.20
C TYR A 17 25.97 -9.49 -11.84
N ILE A 18 25.01 -10.30 -11.37
CA ILE A 18 23.73 -9.80 -10.87
C ILE A 18 23.93 -9.08 -9.55
N ASP A 19 24.70 -9.69 -8.64
CA ASP A 19 25.00 -9.08 -7.34
C ASP A 19 25.77 -7.76 -7.51
N SER A 20 26.73 -7.72 -8.44
CA SER A 20 27.48 -6.51 -8.78
C SER A 20 26.58 -5.41 -9.35
N PHE A 21 25.71 -5.74 -10.31
CA PHE A 21 24.75 -4.77 -10.85
C PHE A 21 23.83 -4.22 -9.76
N VAL A 22 23.25 -5.10 -8.94
CA VAL A 22 22.36 -4.70 -7.86
C VAL A 22 23.08 -3.79 -6.85
N ASN A 23 24.30 -4.13 -6.46
CA ASN A 23 25.09 -3.31 -5.54
C ASN A 23 25.48 -1.97 -6.15
N GLN A 24 25.80 -1.93 -7.44
CA GLN A 24 26.13 -0.69 -8.14
C GLN A 24 24.90 0.23 -8.24
N VAL A 25 23.72 -0.32 -8.58
CA VAL A 25 22.47 0.44 -8.62
C VAL A 25 22.10 0.97 -7.23
N ARG A 26 22.22 0.14 -6.19
CA ARG A 26 21.97 0.57 -4.80
C ARG A 26 22.91 1.70 -4.40
N GLY A 27 24.21 1.55 -4.63
CA GLY A 27 25.20 2.59 -4.31
C GLY A 27 24.96 3.89 -5.08
N HIS A 28 24.60 3.81 -6.37
CA HIS A 28 24.21 4.98 -7.15
C HIS A 28 22.97 5.67 -6.58
N LEU A 29 21.95 4.90 -6.18
CA LEU A 29 20.74 5.44 -5.58
C LEU A 29 21.03 6.11 -4.23
N GLU A 30 21.83 5.48 -3.37
CA GLU A 30 22.25 6.04 -2.09
C GLU A 30 23.00 7.36 -2.28
N ASN A 31 23.96 7.39 -3.22
CA ASN A 31 24.69 8.62 -3.57
C ASN A 31 23.77 9.69 -4.16
N PHE A 32 22.80 9.30 -5.00
CA PHE A 32 21.80 10.22 -5.53
C PHE A 32 20.97 10.83 -4.40
N LEU A 33 20.41 10.01 -3.51
CA LEU A 33 19.61 10.47 -2.38
C LEU A 33 20.40 11.37 -1.42
N GLN A 34 21.68 11.06 -1.18
CA GLN A 34 22.58 11.86 -0.34
C GLN A 34 23.01 13.17 -1.01
N SER A 35 23.12 13.23 -2.34
CA SER A 35 23.47 14.44 -3.09
C SER A 35 22.27 15.35 -3.34
N THR A 36 21.06 14.81 -3.39
CA THR A 36 19.80 15.57 -3.44
C THR A 36 19.31 16.04 -2.07
N GLN A 37 20.21 16.37 -1.14
CA GLN A 37 19.86 16.90 0.20
C GLN A 37 19.00 18.18 0.17
N ARG A 38 18.88 18.82 -0.99
CA ARG A 38 17.86 19.84 -1.23
C ARG A 38 16.70 19.16 -1.94
N PRO A 39 15.48 19.14 -1.37
CA PRO A 39 14.33 18.67 -2.11
C PRO A 39 14.25 19.50 -3.38
N ALA A 40 14.37 18.83 -4.53
CA ALA A 40 14.08 19.46 -5.80
C ALA A 40 12.69 20.10 -5.67
N PRO A 41 12.46 21.31 -6.21
CA PRO A 41 11.12 21.87 -6.25
C PRO A 41 10.23 20.81 -6.90
N GLY A 42 9.25 20.30 -6.14
CA GLY A 42 8.50 19.12 -6.54
C GLY A 42 7.93 19.31 -7.94
N ASN A 43 7.96 18.26 -8.76
CA ASN A 43 7.57 18.21 -10.18
C ASN A 43 6.08 18.53 -10.46
N LEU A 44 5.35 18.99 -9.46
CA LEU A 44 3.98 19.41 -9.55
C LEU A 44 3.91 20.94 -9.62
N SER A 45 3.00 21.45 -10.43
CA SER A 45 2.57 22.85 -10.37
C SER A 45 1.84 23.13 -9.05
N LEU A 46 1.64 24.42 -8.76
CA LEU A 46 0.81 24.84 -7.61
C LEU A 46 -0.63 24.33 -7.74
N HIS A 47 -1.18 24.31 -8.95
CA HIS A 47 -2.53 23.82 -9.23
C HIS A 47 -2.65 22.32 -8.96
N GLU A 48 -1.67 21.51 -9.39
CA GLU A 48 -1.68 20.07 -9.12
C GLU A 48 -1.51 19.77 -7.63
N ARG A 49 -0.63 20.50 -6.92
CA ARG A 49 -0.50 20.37 -5.46
C ARG A 49 -1.82 20.70 -4.76
N LYS A 50 -2.49 21.77 -5.17
CA LYS A 50 -3.80 22.15 -4.65
C LYS A 50 -4.85 21.07 -4.95
N ALA A 51 -4.91 20.57 -6.18
CA ALA A 51 -5.83 19.51 -6.56
C ALA A 51 -5.62 18.24 -5.72
N LEU A 52 -4.37 17.83 -5.46
CA LEU A 52 -4.07 16.70 -4.58
C LEU A 52 -4.45 16.97 -3.13
N HIS A 53 -4.23 18.19 -2.64
CA HIS A 53 -4.66 18.60 -1.30
C HIS A 53 -6.19 18.52 -1.17
N ASP A 54 -6.92 19.06 -2.14
CA ASP A 54 -8.37 19.08 -2.15
C ASP A 54 -8.94 17.66 -2.28
N LEU A 55 -8.33 16.82 -3.14
CA LEU A 55 -8.67 15.40 -3.28
C LEU A 55 -8.45 14.63 -1.97
N LYS A 56 -7.33 14.87 -1.29
CA LYS A 56 -7.02 14.22 -0.01
C LYS A 56 -8.02 14.60 1.09
N ASN A 57 -8.51 15.83 1.08
CA ASN A 57 -9.42 16.35 2.10
C ASN A 57 -10.90 16.15 1.74
N ASN A 58 -11.20 15.53 0.61
CA ASN A 58 -12.57 15.23 0.21
C ASN A 58 -13.15 14.09 1.07
N ASN A 59 -14.14 14.44 1.90
CA ASN A 59 -14.81 13.53 2.82
C ASN A 59 -15.94 12.72 2.18
N ASP A 60 -16.12 12.78 0.87
CA ASP A 60 -17.09 11.97 0.11
C ASP A 60 -16.42 10.77 -0.57
N ILE A 61 -15.08 10.75 -0.67
CA ILE A 61 -14.33 9.67 -1.32
C ILE A 61 -13.42 8.88 -0.36
N VAL A 62 -13.27 7.58 -0.63
CA VAL A 62 -12.31 6.69 0.03
C VAL A 62 -11.24 6.27 -0.98
N VAL A 63 -9.98 6.47 -0.61
CA VAL A 63 -8.82 6.07 -1.41
C VAL A 63 -8.27 4.75 -0.87
N ARG A 64 -8.22 3.72 -1.72
CA ARG A 64 -7.64 2.40 -1.39
C ARG A 64 -6.62 1.96 -2.43
N GLN A 65 -5.71 1.09 -2.03
CA GLN A 65 -4.86 0.37 -2.98
C GLN A 65 -5.75 -0.56 -3.82
N ALA A 66 -5.52 -0.60 -5.13
CA ALA A 66 -6.20 -1.57 -5.98
C ALA A 66 -5.69 -3.00 -5.71
N ASP A 67 -6.57 -3.99 -5.86
CA ASP A 67 -6.23 -5.41 -5.70
C ASP A 67 -5.09 -5.85 -6.62
N LYS A 68 -5.09 -5.32 -7.85
CA LYS A 68 -3.99 -5.46 -8.80
C LYS A 68 -2.98 -4.33 -8.60
N GLY A 69 -1.71 -4.69 -8.45
CA GLY A 69 -0.63 -3.73 -8.21
C GLY A 69 -0.51 -2.66 -9.29
N GLY A 70 -0.07 -1.46 -8.89
CA GLY A 70 0.18 -0.33 -9.78
C GLY A 70 -0.98 0.67 -9.95
N ALA A 71 -2.11 0.46 -9.26
CA ALA A 71 -3.26 1.37 -9.31
C ALA A 71 -3.83 1.69 -7.92
N ILE A 72 -4.63 2.75 -7.87
CA ILE A 72 -5.45 3.15 -6.72
C ILE A 72 -6.92 3.08 -7.11
N THR A 73 -7.79 2.84 -6.13
CA THR A 73 -9.24 2.84 -6.30
C THR A 73 -9.83 4.01 -5.53
N LEU A 74 -10.68 4.80 -6.20
CA LEU A 74 -11.52 5.83 -5.59
C LEU A 74 -12.93 5.28 -5.46
N LEU A 75 -13.48 5.35 -4.26
CA LEU A 75 -14.81 4.84 -3.94
C LEU A 75 -15.65 5.94 -3.33
N ASP A 76 -16.93 6.01 -3.70
CA ASP A 76 -17.92 6.77 -2.93
C ASP A 76 -17.95 6.25 -1.49
N ARG A 77 -17.83 7.15 -0.51
CA ARG A 77 -17.69 6.79 0.89
C ARG A 77 -18.93 6.08 1.41
N ASP A 78 -20.11 6.59 1.09
CA ASP A 78 -21.35 6.03 1.62
C ASP A 78 -21.63 4.66 1.03
N ALA A 79 -21.42 4.48 -0.27
CA ALA A 79 -21.50 3.17 -0.92
C ALA A 79 -20.49 2.18 -0.32
N TYR A 80 -19.23 2.61 -0.13
CA TYR A 80 -18.19 1.78 0.48
C TYR A 80 -18.58 1.32 1.90
N VAL A 81 -19.08 2.24 2.74
CA VAL A 81 -19.50 1.91 4.11
C VAL A 81 -20.71 0.97 4.10
N ARG A 82 -21.73 1.24 3.27
CA ARG A 82 -22.91 0.37 3.15
C ARG A 82 -22.53 -1.04 2.72
N GLU A 83 -21.67 -1.17 1.72
CA GLU A 83 -21.22 -2.47 1.23
C GLU A 83 -20.43 -3.22 2.31
N ALA A 84 -19.50 -2.54 2.98
CA ALA A 84 -18.73 -3.14 4.08
C ALA A 84 -19.65 -3.62 5.22
N SER A 85 -20.64 -2.83 5.62
CA SER A 85 -21.63 -3.24 6.63
C SER A 85 -22.45 -4.44 6.17
N THR A 86 -22.86 -4.47 4.91
CA THR A 86 -23.62 -5.58 4.33
C THR A 86 -22.81 -6.88 4.39
N GLN A 87 -21.56 -6.86 3.91
CA GLN A 87 -20.68 -8.02 3.94
C GLN A 87 -20.38 -8.51 5.37
N LEU A 88 -20.05 -7.60 6.29
CA LEU A 88 -19.73 -7.96 7.68
C LEU A 88 -20.93 -8.46 8.47
N SER A 89 -22.15 -8.09 8.06
CA SER A 89 -23.39 -8.60 8.68
C SER A 89 -23.76 -10.01 8.23
N ASN A 90 -23.11 -10.54 7.18
CA ASN A 90 -23.40 -11.85 6.64
C ASN A 90 -22.88 -12.96 7.58
N LYS A 91 -23.82 -13.65 8.24
CA LYS A 91 -23.55 -14.73 9.20
C LYS A 91 -23.18 -16.06 8.56
N ASP A 92 -23.33 -16.21 7.24
CA ASP A 92 -22.89 -17.40 6.52
C ASP A 92 -21.35 -17.45 6.43
N PHE A 93 -20.70 -16.28 6.47
CA PHE A 93 -19.24 -16.15 6.33
C PHE A 93 -18.54 -15.56 7.55
N TYR A 94 -19.23 -14.75 8.36
CA TYR A 94 -18.64 -14.03 9.49
C TYR A 94 -19.38 -14.27 10.80
N ILE A 95 -18.63 -14.35 11.90
CA ILE A 95 -19.17 -14.35 13.26
C ILE A 95 -18.60 -13.18 14.05
N GLN A 96 -19.43 -12.59 14.93
CA GLN A 96 -18.98 -11.54 15.82
C GLN A 96 -18.14 -12.14 16.94
N VAL A 97 -16.92 -11.63 17.11
CA VAL A 97 -16.00 -12.09 18.17
C VAL A 97 -16.16 -11.20 19.40
N ASP A 98 -16.43 -11.80 20.55
CA ASP A 98 -16.35 -11.14 21.85
C ASP A 98 -14.90 -11.16 22.34
N LEU A 99 -14.22 -10.01 22.29
CA LEU A 99 -12.81 -9.88 22.67
C LEU A 99 -12.54 -10.17 24.16
N ARG A 100 -13.60 -10.27 25.00
CA ARG A 100 -13.47 -10.62 26.42
C ARG A 100 -13.50 -12.13 26.66
N LYS A 101 -13.86 -12.92 25.64
CA LYS A 101 -13.87 -14.37 25.68
C LYS A 101 -12.69 -14.91 24.87
N PRO A 102 -12.01 -15.97 25.34
CA PRO A 102 -10.99 -16.60 24.54
C PRO A 102 -11.60 -17.06 23.21
N ILE A 103 -10.89 -16.78 22.10
CA ILE A 103 -11.24 -17.27 20.77
C ILE A 103 -11.04 -18.78 20.76
N THR A 104 -12.09 -19.53 21.09
CA THR A 104 -12.15 -20.98 20.90
C THR A 104 -12.38 -21.25 19.42
N GLY A 105 -11.40 -21.86 18.76
CA GLY A 105 -11.58 -22.41 17.42
C GLY A 105 -12.54 -23.61 17.47
N ASN A 106 -13.35 -23.77 16.41
CA ASN A 106 -14.01 -25.05 16.13
C ASN A 106 -12.98 -26.11 15.72
#